data_AF-A0A3E2UDP5-F1
#
_entry.id   AF-A0A3E2UDP5-F1
#
_cell.length_a   1.000
_cell.length_b   1.000
_cell.length_c   1.000
_cell.angle_alpha   90.00
_cell.angle_beta   90.00
_cell.angle_gamma   90.00
#
_symmetry.space_group_name_H-M   'P 1'
#
loop_
_entity.id
_entity.type
_entity.pdbx_description
1 polymer ?
#
loop_
_entity_poly.entity_id
_entity_poly.type
_entity_poly.pdbx_seq_one_letter_code
_entity_poly.pdbx_strand_id
1 'polypeptide(L)'
;MSASKVIKQLMAETGTTVRELAAGMGCTPHSFSNRLCRGTFTYTDYLKIVSLMGCTVQTVTSTGKAFQNDYEPDVPEEQAK
;
A
#
# COMPACT_ATOMS: atom_id res chain seq x y z
N MET A 1 12.66 -6.26 7.27
CA MET A 1 12.64 -5.12 6.34
C MET A 1 11.63 -4.09 6.84
N SER A 2 11.84 -2.79 6.63
CA SER A 2 10.79 -1.78 6.89
C SER A 2 9.78 -1.72 5.75
N ALA A 3 8.57 -1.23 6.00
CA ALA A 3 7.52 -1.09 4.98
C ALA A 3 8.00 -0.33 3.74
N SER A 4 8.75 0.77 3.92
CA SER A 4 9.36 1.51 2.80
C SER A 4 10.29 0.68 1.93
N LYS A 5 11.06 -0.25 2.52
CA LYS A 5 11.95 -1.11 1.74
C LYS A 5 11.15 -2.10 0.90
N VAL A 6 10.09 -2.66 1.49
CA VAL A 6 9.19 -3.58 0.76
C VAL A 6 8.48 -2.86 -0.38
N ILE A 7 7.94 -1.66 -0.14
CA ILE A 7 7.27 -0.88 -1.19
C ILE A 7 8.25 -0.57 -2.33
N LYS A 8 9.47 -0.12 -2.03
CA LYS A 8 10.48 0.17 -3.07
C LYS A 8 10.87 -1.06 -3.88
N GLN A 9 10.95 -2.22 -3.23
CA GLN A 9 11.24 -3.48 -3.90
C GLN A 9 10.09 -3.87 -4.85
N LEU A 10 8.84 -3.79 -4.37
CA LEU A 10 7.66 -4.04 -5.18
C LEU A 10 7.60 -3.09 -6.37
N MET A 11 7.86 -1.80 -6.18
CA MET A 11 7.94 -0.83 -7.28
C MET A 11 8.96 -1.22 -8.36
N ALA A 12 10.11 -1.78 -7.97
CA ALA A 12 11.11 -2.24 -8.92
C ALA A 12 10.67 -3.51 -9.67
N GLU A 13 9.92 -4.40 -9.01
CA GLU A 13 9.42 -5.66 -9.59
C GLU A 13 8.21 -5.43 -10.50
N THR A 14 7.29 -4.55 -10.12
CA THR A 14 6.07 -4.25 -10.89
C THR A 14 6.27 -3.14 -11.92
N GLY A 15 7.42 -2.47 -11.91
CA GLY A 15 7.70 -1.31 -12.76
C GLY A 15 6.87 -0.07 -12.39
N THR A 16 6.23 -0.06 -11.22
CA THR A 16 5.36 1.05 -10.80
C THR A 16 6.17 2.24 -10.30
N THR A 17 5.82 3.42 -10.78
CA THR A 17 6.52 4.67 -10.46
C THR A 17 5.95 5.35 -9.21
N VAL A 18 6.76 6.22 -8.59
CA VAL A 18 6.32 7.11 -7.48
C VAL A 18 5.09 7.92 -7.88
N ARG A 19 4.99 8.33 -9.15
CA ARG A 19 3.91 9.16 -9.66
C ARG A 19 2.57 8.42 -9.70
N GLU A 20 2.58 7.17 -10.14
CA GLU A 20 1.40 6.32 -10.21
C GLU A 20 0.87 5.99 -8.81
N LEU A 21 1.76 5.62 -7.88
CA LEU A 21 1.38 5.38 -6.49
C LEU A 21 0.86 6.65 -5.81
N ALA A 22 1.50 7.79 -6.04
CA ALA A 22 1.04 9.06 -5.49
C ALA A 22 -0.38 9.41 -5.98
N ALA A 23 -0.67 9.17 -7.27
CA ALA A 23 -1.99 9.35 -7.85
C ALA A 23 -3.04 8.44 -7.21
N GLY A 24 -2.76 7.13 -7.07
CA GLY A 24 -3.66 6.19 -6.41
C GLY A 24 -3.87 6.46 -4.91
N MET A 25 -2.90 7.12 -4.28
CA MET A 25 -2.97 7.58 -2.89
C MET A 25 -3.61 8.98 -2.74
N GLY A 26 -3.96 9.67 -3.83
CA GLY A 26 -4.55 11.00 -3.79
C GLY A 26 -3.61 12.09 -3.27
N CYS A 27 -2.30 11.94 -3.47
CA CYS A 27 -1.28 12.87 -2.96
C CYS A 27 -0.26 13.27 -4.04
N THR A 28 0.59 14.25 -3.74
CA THR A 28 1.64 14.67 -4.69
C THR A 28 2.82 13.70 -4.69
N PRO A 29 3.54 13.52 -5.83
CA PRO A 29 4.72 12.66 -5.88
C PRO A 29 5.81 13.05 -4.86
N HIS A 30 5.98 14.34 -4.60
CA HIS A 30 6.92 14.83 -3.58
C HIS A 30 6.50 14.42 -2.16
N SER A 31 5.21 14.54 -1.84
CA SER A 31 4.67 14.10 -0.54
C SER A 31 4.85 12.58 -0.36
N PHE A 32 4.51 11.79 -1.39
CA PHE A 32 4.68 10.34 -1.36
C PHE A 32 6.14 9.92 -1.22
N SER A 33 7.04 10.56 -1.97
CA SER A 33 8.49 10.31 -1.87
C SER A 33 9.02 10.62 -0.47
N ASN A 34 8.59 11.73 0.14
CA ASN A 34 8.96 12.06 1.52
C ASN A 34 8.45 11.02 2.52
N ARG A 35 7.22 10.53 2.35
CA ARG A 35 6.68 9.43 3.17
C ARG A 35 7.47 8.13 2.98
N LEU A 36 7.84 7.79 1.74
CA LEU A 36 8.70 6.65 1.42
C LEU A 36 10.05 6.73 2.11
N CYS A 37 10.67 7.91 2.12
CA CYS A 37 11.95 8.13 2.79
C CYS A 37 11.83 8.07 4.31
N ARG A 38 10.78 8.65 4.90
CA ARG A 38 10.57 8.70 6.36
C ARG A 38 9.98 7.40 6.94
N GLY A 39 9.37 6.56 6.11
CA GLY A 39 8.71 5.33 6.56
C GLY A 39 7.43 5.55 7.35
N THR A 40 6.76 6.67 7.12
CA THR A 40 5.51 7.03 7.79
C THR A 40 4.32 6.51 6.99
N PHE A 41 4.06 5.20 7.11
CA PHE A 41 2.87 4.55 6.57
C PHE A 41 2.12 3.86 7.71
N THR A 42 0.81 4.09 7.75
CA THR A 42 -0.08 3.24 8.54
C THR A 42 -0.23 1.87 7.88
N TYR A 43 -0.79 0.90 8.59
CA TYR A 43 -1.05 -0.42 8.01
C TYR A 43 -2.06 -0.36 6.85
N THR A 44 -3.09 0.48 6.95
CA THR A 44 -4.08 0.70 5.89
C THR A 44 -3.46 1.36 4.66
N ASP A 45 -2.57 2.34 4.84
CA ASP A 45 -1.79 2.90 3.73
C ASP A 45 -1.00 1.81 3.01
N TYR A 46 -0.35 0.93 3.78
CA TYR A 46 0.46 -0.15 3.22
C TYR A 46 -0.39 -1.13 2.41
N LEU A 47 -1.52 -1.59 2.95
CA LEU A 47 -2.48 -2.42 2.23
C LEU A 47 -2.92 -1.78 0.91
N LYS A 48 -3.27 -0.48 0.95
CA LYS A 48 -3.67 0.28 -0.24
C LYS A 48 -2.57 0.34 -1.29
N ILE A 49 -1.35 0.70 -0.89
CA ILE A 49 -0.20 0.83 -1.80
C ILE A 49 0.11 -0.51 -2.48
N VAL A 50 0.12 -1.60 -1.70
CA VAL A 50 0.41 -2.94 -2.20
C VAL A 50 -0.72 -3.43 -3.12
N SER A 51 -1.98 -3.14 -2.78
CA SER A 51 -3.15 -3.39 -3.62
C SER A 51 -3.10 -2.64 -4.97
N LEU A 52 -2.65 -1.37 -4.98
CA LEU A 52 -2.46 -0.60 -6.23
C LEU A 52 -1.42 -1.23 -7.17
N MET A 53 -0.48 -2.01 -6.63
CA MET A 53 0.52 -2.76 -7.40
C MET A 53 0.05 -4.19 -7.73
N GLY A 54 -1.22 -4.53 -7.49
CA GLY A 54 -1.77 -5.86 -7.74
C GLY A 54 -1.29 -6.94 -6.76
N CYS A 55 -0.76 -6.53 -5.61
CA CYS A 55 -0.24 -7.43 -4.58
C CYS A 55 -1.19 -7.51 -3.39
N THR A 56 -1.13 -8.60 -2.64
CA THR A 56 -1.88 -8.80 -1.39
C THR A 56 -0.93 -9.01 -0.21
N VAL A 57 -1.38 -8.66 0.99
CA VAL A 57 -0.59 -8.82 2.21
C VAL A 57 -1.10 -10.03 2.96
N GLN A 58 -0.21 -10.98 3.30
CA GLN A 58 -0.58 -12.17 4.06
C GLN A 58 0.16 -12.24 5.39
N THR A 59 -0.55 -12.66 6.44
CA THR A 59 0.04 -13.01 7.73
C THR A 59 0.16 -14.52 7.81
N VAL A 60 1.39 -15.03 7.91
CA VAL A 60 1.65 -16.47 8.02
C VAL A 60 2.04 -16.80 9.45
N THR A 61 1.28 -17.67 10.09
CA THR A 61 1.62 -18.19 11.42
C THR A 61 2.78 -19.17 11.34
N SER A 62 3.50 -19.39 12.45
CA SER A 62 4.57 -20.39 12.53
C SER A 62 4.10 -21.83 12.21
N THR A 63 2.80 -22.07 12.25
CA THR A 63 2.17 -23.36 11.90
C THR A 63 1.84 -23.50 10.41
N GLY A 64 2.12 -22.49 9.60
CA GLY A 64 1.90 -22.49 8.15
C GLY A 64 0.51 -22.02 7.71
N LYS A 65 -0.39 -21.65 8.63
CA LYS A 65 -1.67 -21.04 8.27
C LYS A 65 -1.44 -19.60 7.80
N ALA A 66 -1.96 -19.28 6.62
CA ALA A 66 -1.93 -17.94 6.04
C ALA A 66 -3.30 -17.25 6.17
N PHE A 67 -3.28 -15.98 6.54
CA PHE A 67 -4.42 -15.08 6.59
C PHE A 67 -4.20 -13.99 5.56
N GLN A 68 -5.08 -13.91 4.57
CA GLN A 68 -5.03 -12.88 3.54
C GLN A 68 -5.63 -11.59 4.10
N ASN A 69 -4.93 -10.47 3.92
CA ASN A 69 -5.37 -9.13 4.29
C ASN A 69 -5.60 -8.35 3.00
N ASP A 70 -6.86 -8.28 2.60
CA ASP A 70 -7.28 -7.52 1.44
C ASP A 70 -7.51 -6.05 1.84
N TYR A 71 -7.20 -5.14 0.92
CA TYR A 71 -7.58 -3.74 1.10
C TYR A 71 -9.05 -3.57 0.70
N GLU A 72 -9.93 -3.48 1.69
CA GLU A 72 -11.30 -3.03 1.48
C GLU A 72 -11.33 -1.50 1.62
N PRO A 73 -11.54 -0.73 0.54
CA PRO A 73 -11.79 0.69 0.70
C PRO A 73 -13.09 0.86 1.47
N ASP A 74 -13.07 1.69 2.52
CA ASP A 74 -14.30 2.20 3.13
C ASP A 74 -15.14 2.83 2.01
N VAL A 75 -16.19 2.12 1.58
CA VAL A 75 -17.18 2.68 0.67
C VAL A 75 -17.77 3.85 1.45
N PRO A 76 -17.63 5.11 0.98
CA PRO A 76 -18.39 6.19 1.61
C PRO A 76 -19.84 5.78 1.44
N GLU A 77 -20.55 5.57 2.56
CA GLU A 77 -22.00 5.46 2.54
C GLU A 77 -22.50 6.62 1.70
N GLU A 78 -23.06 6.26 0.55
CA GLU A 78 -23.78 7.15 -0.34
C GLU A 78 -24.67 8.00 0.54
N GLN A 79 -24.34 9.29 0.67
CA GLN A 79 -25.18 10.25 1.37
C GLN A 79 -26.44 10.36 0.54
N ALA A 80 -27.40 9.47 0.85
CA ALA A 80 -28.77 9.57 0.42
C ALA A 80 -29.28 10.93 0.90
N LYS A 81 -29.46 11.84 -0.04
CA LYS A 81 -30.24 13.05 0.17
C LYS A 81 -31.03 13.40 -1.08
#